data_AF-A0A9E2MWF9-F1
#
_entry.id   AF-A0A9E2MWF9-F1
#
_cell.length_a   1.000
_cell.length_b   1.000
_cell.length_c   1.000
_cell.angle_alpha   90.00
_cell.angle_beta   90.00
_cell.angle_gamma   90.00
#
_symmetry.space_group_name_H-M   'P 1'
#
loop_
_entity.id
_entity.type
_entity.pdbx_description
1 polymer ?
#
loop_
_entity_poly.entity_id
_entity_poly.type
_entity_poly.pdbx_seq_one_letter_code
_entity_poly.pdbx_strand_id
1 'polypeptide(L)'
;MLIERMDRVCTIAINRPEKRNALSPMVFVELIELLRRLREEDEVRCVILRGCGEKAFSSGFDISDLPIDASPEIAEAAKGDTPLDSGMKAILDFPYPVIAMINGLAYGAGCELAVTCDIRIAADDVRFSMPPAK
;
A
#
# COMPACT_ATOMS: atom_id res chain seq x y z
N MET A 1 -9.04 0.41 4.66
CA MET A 1 -8.14 1.59 4.63
C MET A 1 -8.87 2.83 5.15
N LEU A 2 -8.15 3.88 5.58
CA LEU A 2 -8.73 5.19 5.86
C LEU A 2 -8.41 6.17 4.73
N ILE A 3 -9.35 7.05 4.40
CA ILE A 3 -9.24 7.99 3.28
C ILE A 3 -9.52 9.41 3.78
N GLU A 4 -8.66 10.33 3.38
CA GLU A 4 -8.82 11.77 3.61
C GLU A 4 -8.61 12.50 2.28
N ARG A 5 -9.51 13.43 1.93
CA ARG A 5 -9.42 14.22 0.70
C ARG A 5 -9.32 15.70 1.06
N MET A 6 -8.36 16.37 0.43
CA MET A 6 -8.19 17.82 0.51
C MET A 6 -7.83 18.32 -0.88
N ASP A 7 -8.69 19.18 -1.44
CA ASP A 7 -8.62 19.63 -2.83
C ASP A 7 -8.49 18.45 -3.82
N ARG A 8 -7.40 18.42 -4.60
CA ARG A 8 -7.12 17.36 -5.59
C ARG A 8 -6.16 16.29 -5.05
N VAL A 9 -5.95 16.24 -3.74
CA VAL A 9 -5.06 15.27 -3.08
C VAL A 9 -5.88 14.27 -2.27
N CYS A 10 -5.61 12.98 -2.47
CA CYS A 10 -6.22 11.89 -1.72
C CYS A 10 -5.15 11.19 -0.86
N THR A 11 -5.28 11.26 0.46
CA THR A 11 -4.44 10.51 1.38
C THR A 11 -5.12 9.20 1.74
N ILE A 12 -4.42 8.10 1.50
CA ILE A 12 -4.83 6.74 1.79
C ILE A 12 -3.92 6.20 2.89
N ALA A 13 -4.51 5.82 4.01
CA ALA A 13 -3.78 5.24 5.12
C ALA A 13 -4.09 3.75 5.29
N ILE A 14 -3.05 2.92 5.30
CA ILE A 14 -3.14 1.51 5.72
C ILE A 14 -3.46 1.51 7.21
N ASN A 15 -4.63 1.00 7.57
CA ASN A 15 -5.17 1.09 8.92
C ASN A 15 -5.20 -0.27 9.61
N ARG A 16 -4.01 -0.79 9.92
CA ARG A 16 -3.81 -1.99 10.76
C ARG A 16 -2.72 -1.72 11.81
N PRO A 17 -2.80 -0.63 12.59
CA PRO A 17 -1.72 -0.20 13.49
C PRO A 17 -1.33 -1.26 14.53
N GLU A 18 -2.28 -2.10 14.96
CA GLU A 18 -2.09 -3.24 15.85
C GLU A 18 -1.18 -4.31 15.25
N LYS A 19 -1.18 -4.45 13.93
CA LYS A 19 -0.29 -5.32 13.15
C LYS A 19 0.83 -4.53 12.47
N ARG A 20 1.14 -3.31 12.93
CA ARG A 20 2.16 -2.42 12.34
C ARG A 20 1.96 -2.21 10.83
N ASN A 21 0.71 -2.12 10.41
CA ASN A 21 0.30 -1.91 9.02
C ASN A 21 0.83 -3.00 8.07
N ALA A 22 0.86 -4.26 8.53
CA ALA A 22 1.17 -5.41 7.69
C ALA A 22 0.23 -5.50 6.47
N LEU A 23 0.79 -5.86 5.32
CA LEU A 23 0.10 -5.93 4.03
C LEU A 23 -0.50 -7.33 3.85
N SER A 24 -1.82 -7.46 3.99
CA SER A 24 -2.55 -8.68 3.66
C SER A 24 -3.03 -8.65 2.20
N PRO A 25 -3.42 -9.79 1.61
CA PRO A 25 -4.11 -9.83 0.32
C PRO A 25 -5.29 -8.84 0.23
N MET A 26 -6.11 -8.74 1.28
CA MET A 26 -7.25 -7.81 1.33
C MET A 26 -6.82 -6.34 1.33
N VAL A 27 -5.67 -5.99 1.91
CA VAL A 27 -5.14 -4.62 1.80
C VAL A 27 -4.84 -4.29 0.34
N PHE A 28 -4.33 -5.23 -0.45
CA PHE A 28 -4.08 -5.00 -1.87
C PHE A 28 -5.39 -4.92 -2.68
N VAL A 29 -6.39 -5.75 -2.38
CA VAL A 29 -7.74 -5.65 -2.98
C VAL A 29 -8.29 -4.24 -2.77
N GLU A 30 -8.34 -3.77 -1.52
CA GLU A 30 -8.84 -2.44 -1.17
C GLU A 30 -8.07 -1.32 -1.89
N LEU A 31 -6.74 -1.46 -2.01
CA LEU A 31 -5.89 -0.50 -2.71
C LEU A 31 -6.21 -0.44 -4.21
N ILE A 32 -6.33 -1.61 -4.86
CA ILE A 32 -6.61 -1.73 -6.29
C ILE A 32 -7.96 -1.09 -6.62
N GLU A 33 -8.99 -1.41 -5.84
CA GLU A 33 -10.34 -0.86 -6.03
C GLU A 33 -10.36 0.66 -5.83
N LEU A 34 -9.66 1.15 -4.81
CA LEU A 34 -9.59 2.57 -4.53
C LEU A 34 -8.85 3.33 -5.64
N LEU A 35 -7.69 2.85 -6.09
CA LEU A 35 -6.95 3.47 -7.19
C LEU A 35 -7.74 3.43 -8.51
N ARG A 36 -8.46 2.34 -8.80
CA ARG A 36 -9.38 2.26 -9.95
C ARG A 36 -10.45 3.34 -9.86
N ARG A 37 -11.11 3.46 -8.71
CA ARG A 37 -12.16 4.46 -8.49
C ARG A 37 -11.62 5.89 -8.63
N LEU A 38 -10.45 6.18 -8.05
CA LEU A 38 -9.82 7.50 -8.15
C LEU A 38 -9.43 7.86 -9.60
N ARG A 39 -9.03 6.88 -10.39
CA ARG A 39 -8.78 7.05 -11.82
C ARG A 39 -10.05 7.41 -12.59
N GLU A 40 -11.16 6.75 -12.28
CA GLU A 40 -12.45 6.96 -12.95
C GLU A 40 -13.09 8.32 -12.61
N GLU A 41 -12.92 8.79 -11.36
CA GLU A 41 -13.47 10.08 -10.91
C GLU A 41 -12.77 11.30 -11.56
N ASP A 42 -11.48 11.19 -11.91
CA ASP A 42 -10.65 12.26 -12.51
C ASP A 42 -10.54 13.59 -11.71
N GLU A 43 -11.02 13.60 -10.45
CA GLU A 43 -10.94 14.75 -9.54
C GLU A 43 -9.61 14.81 -8.77
N VAL A 44 -8.99 13.66 -8.53
CA VAL A 44 -7.71 13.54 -7.81
C VAL A 44 -6.55 13.66 -8.79
N ARG A 45 -5.51 14.42 -8.41
CA ARG A 45 -4.27 14.62 -9.19
C ARG A 45 -3.01 14.23 -8.42
N CYS A 46 -3.16 13.74 -7.20
CA CYS A 46 -2.07 13.16 -6.41
C CYS A 46 -2.64 12.25 -5.32
N VAL A 47 -1.99 11.10 -5.11
CA VAL A 47 -2.28 10.18 -4.00
C VAL A 47 -1.13 10.19 -3.01
N ILE A 48 -1.43 10.24 -1.72
CA ILE A 48 -0.46 10.02 -0.65
C ILE A 48 -0.77 8.68 0.01
N LEU A 49 0.17 7.75 -0.01
CA LEU A 49 0.10 6.50 0.75
C LEU A 49 0.85 6.66 2.07
N ARG A 50 0.24 6.27 3.18
CA ARG A 50 0.88 6.25 4.50
C ARG A 50 0.43 5.08 5.37
N GLY A 51 1.15 4.83 6.46
CA GLY A 51 0.67 3.96 7.54
C GLY A 51 -0.13 4.75 8.58
N CYS A 52 -1.13 4.14 9.21
CA CYS A 52 -1.78 4.71 10.39
C CYS A 52 -0.87 4.63 11.63
N GLY A 53 -0.96 5.66 12.48
CA GLY A 53 -0.14 5.79 13.69
C GLY A 53 1.32 6.09 13.37
N GLU A 54 2.15 6.12 14.42
CA GLU A 54 3.55 6.58 14.30
C GLU A 54 4.54 5.43 14.12
N LYS A 55 4.15 4.20 14.47
CA LYS A 55 5.08 3.06 14.59
C LYS A 55 5.59 2.51 13.26
N ALA A 56 4.78 2.53 12.21
CA ALA A 56 5.14 1.91 10.95
C ALA A 56 4.36 2.50 9.77
N PHE A 57 5.05 2.74 8.67
CA PHE A 57 4.48 2.81 7.35
C PHE A 57 3.90 1.45 6.99
N SER A 58 4.73 0.40 7.05
CA SER A 58 4.32 -1.00 6.97
C SER A 58 5.43 -1.94 7.43
N SER A 59 5.08 -2.97 8.19
CA SER A 59 6.00 -4.07 8.55
C SER A 59 6.19 -5.13 7.45
N GLY A 60 5.60 -4.95 6.27
CA GLY A 60 5.69 -5.89 5.15
C GLY A 60 4.52 -6.85 5.06
N PHE A 61 4.67 -7.89 4.24
CA PHE A 61 3.60 -8.85 3.96
C PHE A 61 3.19 -9.60 5.24
N ASP A 62 1.89 -9.77 5.44
CA ASP A 62 1.35 -10.47 6.61
C ASP A 62 1.53 -11.98 6.44
N ILE A 63 2.59 -12.54 7.03
CA ILE A 63 2.93 -13.97 6.93
C ILE A 63 1.84 -14.86 7.55
N SER A 64 1.00 -14.33 8.47
CA SER A 64 -0.12 -15.12 9.00
C SER A 64 -1.16 -15.48 7.95
N ASP A 65 -1.15 -14.77 6.81
CA ASP A 65 -2.09 -14.97 5.70
C ASP A 65 -1.49 -15.91 4.64
N LEU A 66 -0.43 -16.66 4.98
CA LEU A 66 0.13 -17.73 4.16
C LEU A 66 -0.29 -19.12 4.71
N PRO A 67 -0.75 -20.06 3.86
CA PRO A 67 -0.99 -19.91 2.42
C PRO A 67 -2.17 -18.96 2.14
N ILE A 68 -2.09 -18.25 1.02
CA ILE A 68 -3.14 -17.30 0.61
C ILE A 68 -4.38 -18.11 0.27
N ASP A 69 -5.36 -18.14 1.17
CA ASP A 69 -6.70 -18.60 0.84
C ASP A 69 -7.30 -17.62 -0.17
N ALA A 70 -7.26 -17.99 -1.45
CA ALA A 70 -7.77 -17.17 -2.54
C ALA A 70 -9.31 -17.15 -2.50
N SER A 71 -9.85 -16.21 -1.72
CA SER A 71 -11.26 -15.84 -1.88
C SER A 71 -11.52 -15.40 -3.33
N PRO A 72 -12.76 -15.51 -3.83
CA PRO A 72 -13.09 -15.04 -5.17
C PRO A 72 -12.70 -13.57 -5.42
N GLU A 73 -12.82 -12.73 -4.39
CA GLU A 73 -12.45 -11.32 -4.42
C GLU A 73 -10.93 -11.11 -4.59
N ILE A 74 -10.11 -11.87 -3.85
CA ILE A 74 -8.66 -11.83 -3.98
C ILE A 74 -8.24 -12.32 -5.38
N ALA A 75 -8.85 -13.40 -5.86
CA ALA A 75 -8.56 -13.94 -7.18
C ALA A 75 -8.90 -12.94 -8.30
N GLU A 76 -10.05 -12.27 -8.19
CA GLU A 76 -10.49 -11.25 -9.15
C GLU A 76 -9.57 -10.03 -9.15
N ALA A 77 -9.19 -9.51 -7.97
CA ALA A 77 -8.27 -8.39 -7.87
C ALA A 77 -6.87 -8.74 -8.40
N ALA A 78 -6.41 -9.96 -8.16
CA ALA A 78 -5.08 -10.39 -8.54
C ALA A 78 -4.93 -10.67 -10.06
N LYS A 79 -6.04 -10.95 -10.77
CA LYS A 79 -6.07 -11.18 -12.23
C LYS A 79 -5.02 -12.19 -12.74
N GLY A 80 -4.71 -13.20 -11.93
CA GLY A 80 -3.73 -14.25 -12.24
C GLY A 80 -2.30 -14.00 -11.75
N ASP A 81 -2.00 -12.82 -11.20
CA ASP A 81 -0.75 -12.51 -10.50
C ASP A 81 -0.89 -12.78 -8.98
N THR A 82 0.13 -12.47 -8.18
CA THR A 82 -0.02 -12.45 -6.71
C THR A 82 -0.70 -11.15 -6.27
N PRO A 83 -1.43 -11.11 -5.13
CA PRO A 83 -2.02 -9.87 -4.63
C PRO A 83 -1.00 -8.72 -4.45
N LEU A 84 0.23 -9.08 -4.07
CA LEU A 84 1.34 -8.14 -3.96
C LEU A 84 1.65 -7.51 -5.33
N ASP A 85 1.91 -8.34 -6.35
CA ASP A 85 2.28 -7.89 -7.69
C ASP A 85 1.18 -7.03 -8.31
N SER A 86 -0.09 -7.45 -8.20
CA SER A 86 -1.23 -6.69 -8.73
C SER A 86 -1.41 -5.34 -8.02
N GLY A 87 -1.17 -5.29 -6.72
CA GLY A 87 -1.18 -4.05 -5.95
C GLY A 87 -0.09 -3.08 -6.40
N MET A 88 1.14 -3.58 -6.61
CA MET A 88 2.24 -2.76 -7.13
C MET A 88 1.96 -2.25 -8.54
N LYS A 89 1.44 -3.13 -9.41
CA LYS A 89 1.03 -2.76 -10.77
C LYS A 89 -0.06 -1.69 -10.78
N ALA A 90 -1.04 -1.77 -9.88
CA ALA A 90 -2.07 -0.76 -9.77
C ALA A 90 -1.52 0.63 -9.42
N ILE A 91 -0.46 0.70 -8.60
CA ILE A 91 0.26 1.94 -8.31
C ILE A 91 1.01 2.42 -9.56
N LEU A 92 1.79 1.55 -10.21
CA LEU A 92 2.57 1.90 -11.41
C LEU A 92 1.69 2.38 -12.57
N ASP A 93 0.51 1.80 -12.74
CA ASP A 93 -0.42 2.14 -13.80
C ASP A 93 -1.26 3.39 -13.48
N PHE A 94 -1.22 3.90 -12.23
CA PHE A 94 -2.06 5.03 -11.81
C PHE A 94 -1.61 6.32 -12.53
N PRO A 95 -2.53 7.10 -13.15
CA PRO A 95 -2.14 8.18 -14.06
C PRO A 95 -1.60 9.44 -13.38
N TYR A 96 -1.62 9.50 -12.04
CA TYR A 96 -1.22 10.66 -11.26
C TYR A 96 -0.15 10.30 -10.22
N PRO A 97 0.67 11.24 -9.76
CA PRO A 97 1.73 10.95 -8.80
C PRO A 97 1.22 10.28 -7.51
N VAL A 98 1.87 9.19 -7.13
CA VAL A 98 1.69 8.49 -5.87
C VAL A 98 2.91 8.76 -4.97
N ILE A 99 2.67 9.32 -3.78
CA ILE A 99 3.69 9.69 -2.81
C ILE A 99 3.62 8.73 -1.62
N ALA A 100 4.72 8.04 -1.31
CA ALA A 100 4.87 7.34 -0.05
C ALA A 100 5.29 8.34 1.05
N MET A 101 4.40 8.59 2.01
CA MET A 101 4.69 9.31 3.26
C MET A 101 5.06 8.28 4.34
N ILE A 102 6.36 8.17 4.61
CA ILE A 102 6.93 7.04 5.35
C ILE A 102 7.28 7.48 6.77
N ASN A 103 6.72 6.79 7.75
CA ASN A 103 6.98 6.98 9.18
C ASN A 103 7.40 5.65 9.83
N GLY A 104 8.22 5.70 10.87
CA GLY A 104 8.62 4.50 11.62
C GLY A 104 9.21 3.38 10.75
N LEU A 105 8.64 2.18 10.81
CA LEU A 105 9.11 1.02 10.05
C LEU A 105 8.57 0.95 8.61
N ALA A 106 9.44 0.65 7.65
CA ALA A 106 9.10 0.21 6.30
C ALA A 106 9.92 -1.03 5.97
N TYR A 107 9.36 -2.23 6.15
CA TYR A 107 10.09 -3.51 6.03
C TYR A 107 9.52 -4.43 4.95
N GLY A 108 10.36 -5.24 4.30
CA GLY A 108 9.93 -6.27 3.34
C GLY A 108 9.06 -5.68 2.22
N ALA A 109 7.86 -6.24 2.00
CA ALA A 109 6.88 -5.69 1.06
C ALA A 109 6.47 -4.22 1.37
N GLY A 110 6.72 -3.71 2.58
CA GLY A 110 6.58 -2.30 2.90
C GLY A 110 7.68 -1.43 2.27
N CYS A 111 8.91 -1.93 2.15
CA CYS A 111 9.94 -1.30 1.32
C CYS A 111 9.53 -1.31 -0.15
N GLU A 112 9.03 -2.45 -0.63
CA GLU A 112 8.59 -2.62 -2.01
C GLU A 112 7.47 -1.63 -2.35
N LEU A 113 6.45 -1.52 -1.49
CA LEU A 113 5.36 -0.55 -1.64
C LEU A 113 5.87 0.89 -1.74
N ALA A 114 6.82 1.26 -0.89
CA ALA A 114 7.42 2.58 -0.91
C ALA A 114 8.25 2.84 -2.18
N VAL A 115 8.99 1.83 -2.66
CA VAL A 115 9.82 1.92 -3.88
C VAL A 115 8.94 2.04 -5.12
N THR A 116 7.79 1.38 -5.15
CA THR A 116 6.83 1.42 -6.26
C THR A 116 6.17 2.78 -6.46
N CYS A 117 6.04 3.59 -5.40
CA CYS A 117 5.50 4.95 -5.52
C CYS A 117 6.41 5.86 -6.37
N ASP A 118 5.92 6.99 -6.86
CA ASP A 118 6.73 7.94 -7.63
C ASP A 118 7.74 8.68 -6.74
N ILE A 119 7.28 9.14 -5.57
CA ILE A 119 8.06 9.93 -4.61
C ILE A 119 8.00 9.25 -3.25
N ARG A 120 9.14 9.26 -2.53
CA ARG A 120 9.24 8.81 -1.14
C ARG A 120 9.66 9.97 -0.26
N ILE A 121 8.86 10.30 0.73
CA ILE A 121 9.18 11.27 1.78
C ILE A 121 9.25 10.51 3.10
N ALA A 122 10.45 10.40 3.66
CA ALA A 122 10.69 9.66 4.90
C ALA A 122 10.94 10.63 6.06
N ALA A 123 10.34 10.34 7.21
CA ALA A 123 10.71 10.98 8.47
C ALA A 123 12.14 10.60 8.90
N ASP A 124 12.76 11.44 9.74
CA ASP A 124 14.15 11.27 10.19
C ASP A 124 14.39 9.95 10.96
N ASP A 125 13.35 9.41 11.57
CA ASP A 125 13.40 8.21 12.41
C ASP A 125 13.07 6.92 11.65
N VAL A 126 12.85 7.00 10.33
CA VAL A 126 12.46 5.83 9.54
C VAL A 126 13.53 4.74 9.58
N ARG A 127 13.08 3.49 9.63
CA ARG A 127 13.90 2.29 9.49
C ARG A 127 13.42 1.48 8.30
N PHE A 128 14.29 1.36 7.29
CA PHE A 128 14.11 0.47 6.16
C PHE A 128 14.84 -0.85 6.42
N SER A 129 14.21 -1.97 6.03
CA SER A 129 14.86 -3.27 6.07
C SER A 129 14.27 -4.21 5.03
N MET A 130 15.13 -4.90 4.30
CA MET A 130 14.75 -6.04 3.47
C MET A 130 15.31 -7.30 4.14
N PRO A 131 14.62 -7.83 5.17
CA PRO A 131 15.13 -9.00 5.88
C PRO A 131 15.23 -10.18 4.89
N PRO A 132 16.30 -10.98 4.94
CA PRO A 132 16.50 -12.06 3.99
C PRO A 132 15.38 -13.09 4.10
N ALA A 133 15.05 -13.71 2.96
CA ALA A 133 14.48 -15.06 2.98
C ALA A 133 15.45 -15.95 3.78
N LYS A 134 14.93 -16.64 4.80
CA LYS A 134 15.71 -17.63 5.54
C LYS A 134 16.21 -18.74 4.63
#